data_AF-A0A011T6P9-F1
#
_entry.id   AF-A0A011T6P9-F1
#
_cell.length_a   1.000
_cell.length_b   1.000
_cell.length_c   1.000
_cell.angle_alpha   90.00
_cell.angle_beta   90.00
_cell.angle_gamma   90.00
#
_symmetry.space_group_name_H-M   'P 1'
#
loop_
_entity.id
_entity.type
_entity.pdbx_description
1 polymer ?
#
loop_
_entity_poly.entity_id
_entity_poly.type
_entity_poly.pdbx_seq_one_letter_code
_entity_poly.pdbx_strand_id
1 'polypeptide(L)'
;MRFEAAVGSPLVETWVEEGRQVCATGSVTRCDEPHVLGFSWTEQGWEHPLDVVIELVAHGQATSVTLTESGFCRARTPHSLPAEHAEGWRYHLARLKRMSEGEAVDFDA
;
A
#
# COMPACT_ATOMS: atom_id res chain seq x y z
N MET A 1 2.18 11.31 7.22
CA MET A 1 3.12 10.27 6.75
C MET A 1 4.26 10.94 5.99
N ARG A 2 5.52 10.58 6.27
CA ARG A 2 6.68 10.99 5.45
C ARG A 2 7.12 9.74 4.69
N PHE A 3 6.84 9.72 3.40
CA PHE A 3 7.20 8.61 2.52
C PHE A 3 8.31 9.04 1.56
N GLU A 4 9.33 8.21 1.42
CA GLU A 4 10.44 8.44 0.50
C GLU A 4 10.63 7.18 -0.34
N ALA A 5 10.51 7.33 -1.66
CA ALA A 5 10.62 6.22 -2.62
C ALA A 5 12.10 5.84 -2.85
N ALA A 6 12.81 5.49 -1.78
CA ALA A 6 14.20 5.04 -1.85
C ALA A 6 14.34 3.75 -1.03
N VAL A 7 15.06 2.76 -1.56
CA VAL A 7 15.26 1.47 -0.89
C VAL A 7 15.86 1.69 0.50
N GLY A 8 15.28 1.05 1.51
CA GLY A 8 15.63 1.20 2.91
C GLY A 8 14.93 2.35 3.63
N SER A 9 14.23 3.24 2.92
CA SER A 9 13.46 4.32 3.55
C SER A 9 12.31 3.74 4.38
N PRO A 10 12.06 4.30 5.58
CA PRO A 10 11.06 3.76 6.50
C PRO A 10 9.64 4.09 6.03
N LEU A 11 8.74 3.13 6.24
CA LEU A 11 7.29 3.34 6.23
C LEU A 11 6.82 3.30 7.68
N VAL A 12 6.17 4.37 8.12
CA VAL A 12 5.55 4.43 9.44
C VAL A 12 4.18 5.04 9.29
N GLU A 13 3.17 4.25 9.61
CA GLU A 13 1.79 4.70 9.69
C GLU A 13 1.29 4.48 11.13
N THR A 14 0.61 5.49 11.65
CA THR A 14 0.07 5.48 13.01
C THR A 14 -1.38 5.93 12.97
N TRP A 15 -2.27 5.16 13.59
CA TRP A 15 -3.68 5.48 13.72
C TRP A 15 -4.17 5.19 15.13
N VAL A 16 -5.40 5.58 15.44
CA VAL A 16 -6.06 5.29 16.71
C VAL A 16 -7.16 4.29 16.46
N GLU A 17 -7.10 3.14 17.14
CA GLU A 17 -8.11 2.09 17.10
C GLU A 17 -8.57 1.82 18.52
N GLU A 18 -9.88 1.92 18.77
CA GLU A 18 -10.48 1.74 20.10
C GLU A 18 -9.80 2.57 21.22
N GLY A 19 -9.33 3.78 20.88
CA GLY A 19 -8.63 4.67 21.82
C GLY A 19 -7.17 4.28 22.10
N ARG A 20 -6.63 3.26 21.44
CA ARG A 20 -5.23 2.86 21.50
C ARG A 20 -4.50 3.32 20.24
N GLN A 21 -3.28 3.83 20.42
CA GLN A 21 -2.42 4.12 19.27
C GLN A 21 -1.87 2.80 18.72
N VAL A 22 -2.16 2.54 17.45
CA VAL A 22 -1.65 1.41 16.67
C VAL A 22 -0.65 1.95 15.65
N CYS A 23 0.30 1.10 15.26
CA CYS A 23 1.32 1.46 14.29
C CYS A 23 1.62 0.28 13.36
N ALA A 24 1.65 0.59 12.07
CA ALA A 24 2.29 -0.23 11.06
C ALA A 24 3.68 0.33 10.75
N THR A 25 4.67 -0.56 10.64
CA THR A 25 6.04 -0.18 10.29
C THR A 25 6.54 -1.02 9.13
N GLY A 26 7.48 -0.47 8.37
CA GLY A 26 7.99 -1.11 7.18
C GLY A 26 9.16 -0.38 6.57
N SER A 27 9.57 -0.83 5.40
CA SER A 27 10.62 -0.18 4.61
C SER A 27 10.42 -0.44 3.12
N VAL A 28 10.85 0.51 2.29
CA VAL A 28 10.91 0.31 0.84
C VAL A 28 11.94 -0.77 0.53
N THR A 29 11.51 -1.81 -0.19
CA THR A 29 12.33 -2.96 -0.56
C THR A 29 12.81 -2.89 -2.00
N ARG A 30 12.10 -2.16 -2.87
CA ARG A 30 12.44 -1.99 -4.28
C ARG A 30 11.99 -0.64 -4.80
N CYS A 31 12.83 0.00 -5.61
CA CYS A 31 12.46 1.20 -6.33
C CYS A 31 13.20 1.23 -7.67
N ASP A 32 12.51 0.85 -8.74
CA ASP A 32 13.02 0.91 -10.11
C ASP A 32 12.21 1.97 -10.85
N GLU A 33 12.60 3.23 -10.70
CA GLU A 33 11.85 4.35 -11.28
C GLU A 33 11.85 4.30 -12.83
N PRO A 34 10.72 4.68 -13.49
CA PRO A 34 9.41 5.02 -12.93
C PRO A 34 8.45 3.80 -12.82
N HIS A 35 8.96 2.57 -12.89
CA HIS A 35 8.16 1.39 -13.20
C HIS A 35 7.74 0.57 -11.98
N VAL A 36 8.56 0.50 -10.95
CA VAL A 36 8.31 -0.42 -9.82
C VAL A 36 8.58 0.27 -8.50
N LEU A 37 7.65 0.10 -7.57
CA LEU A 37 7.83 0.39 -6.15
C LEU A 37 7.42 -0.83 -5.34
N GLY A 38 8.32 -1.31 -4.49
CA GLY A 38 8.06 -2.39 -3.56
C GLY A 38 8.37 -1.96 -2.13
N PHE A 39 7.55 -2.41 -1.19
CA PHE A 39 7.80 -2.20 0.23
C PHE A 39 7.26 -3.37 1.04
N SER A 40 7.89 -3.61 2.18
CA SER A 40 7.41 -4.56 3.17
C SER A 40 6.87 -3.80 4.36
N TRP A 41 5.79 -4.30 4.98
CA TRP A 41 5.21 -3.67 6.15
C TRP A 41 4.62 -4.72 7.10
N THR A 42 4.53 -4.37 8.38
CA THR A 42 4.03 -5.25 9.44
C THR A 42 3.28 -4.46 10.49
N GLU A 43 2.28 -5.11 11.08
CA GLU A 43 1.55 -4.62 12.24
C GLU A 43 1.95 -5.38 13.51
N GLN A 44 1.58 -4.82 14.66
CA GLN A 44 1.77 -5.49 15.93
C GLN A 44 0.96 -6.80 15.99
N GLY A 45 1.65 -7.91 16.23
CA GLY A 45 1.04 -9.23 16.39
C GLY A 45 1.16 -10.15 15.18
N TRP A 46 1.61 -9.63 14.03
CA TRP A 46 1.93 -10.48 12.88
C TRP A 46 3.30 -11.14 13.07
N GLU A 47 3.44 -12.38 12.57
CA GLU A 47 4.71 -13.12 12.66
C GLU A 47 5.75 -12.70 11.62
N HIS A 48 5.27 -12.28 10.46
CA HIS A 48 6.07 -11.95 9.30
C HIS A 48 5.44 -10.72 8.62
N PRO A 49 6.26 -9.88 7.96
CA PRO A 49 5.72 -8.76 7.20
C PRO A 49 4.93 -9.23 5.98
N LEU A 50 4.07 -8.36 5.48
CA LEU A 50 3.50 -8.42 4.14
C LEU A 50 4.40 -7.67 3.17
N ASP A 51 4.40 -8.13 1.93
CA ASP A 51 5.10 -7.50 0.82
C ASP A 51 4.09 -6.93 -0.16
N VAL A 52 4.24 -5.65 -0.50
CA VAL A 52 3.47 -4.95 -1.52
C VAL A 52 4.39 -4.58 -2.66
N VAL A 53 3.97 -4.87 -3.89
CA VAL A 53 4.64 -4.45 -5.12
C VAL A 53 3.65 -3.75 -6.02
N ILE A 54 4.01 -2.56 -6.48
CA ILE A 54 3.27 -1.74 -7.42
C ILE A 54 4.09 -1.67 -8.71
N GLU A 55 3.47 -2.06 -9.82
CA GLU A 55 4.06 -2.07 -11.15
C GLU A 55 3.27 -1.14 -12.07
N LEU A 56 3.99 -0.27 -12.77
CA LEU A 56 3.46 0.70 -13.73
C LEU A 56 3.91 0.32 -15.14
N VAL A 57 2.94 0.00 -16.00
CA VAL A 57 3.18 -0.34 -17.40
C VAL A 57 2.48 0.68 -18.30
N ALA A 58 3.25 1.39 -19.12
CA ALA A 58 2.70 2.33 -20.09
C ALA A 58 1.99 1.61 -21.23
N HIS A 59 0.77 2.04 -21.56
CA HIS A 59 -0.05 1.57 -22.66
C HIS A 59 -0.53 2.75 -23.51
N GLY A 60 0.35 3.25 -24.38
CA GLY A 60 0.06 4.40 -25.22
C GLY A 60 -0.20 5.67 -24.40
N GLN A 61 -1.45 6.11 -24.33
CA GLN A 61 -1.88 7.28 -23.55
C GLN A 61 -2.37 6.92 -22.14
N ALA A 62 -2.39 5.64 -21.78
CA ALA A 62 -2.81 5.15 -20.47
C ALA A 62 -1.64 4.49 -19.74
N THR A 63 -1.77 4.31 -18.43
CA THR A 63 -0.86 3.50 -17.61
C THR A 63 -1.67 2.41 -16.91
N SER A 64 -1.25 1.16 -17.04
CA SER A 64 -1.75 0.06 -16.22
C SER A 64 -1.00 0.06 -14.89
N VAL A 65 -1.75 0.02 -13.80
CA VAL A 65 -1.23 -0.08 -12.44
C VAL A 65 -1.61 -1.44 -11.90
N THR A 66 -0.62 -2.28 -11.60
CA THR A 66 -0.83 -3.57 -10.96
C THR A 66 -0.27 -3.51 -9.55
N LEU A 67 -1.10 -3.87 -8.57
CA LEU A 67 -0.68 -4.00 -7.18
C LEU A 67 -0.81 -5.45 -6.77
N THR A 68 0.27 -5.99 -6.21
CA THR A 68 0.29 -7.33 -5.60
C THR A 68 0.67 -7.17 -4.14
N GLU A 69 -0.19 -7.65 -3.24
CA GLU A 69 0.12 -7.80 -1.83
C GLU A 69 0.18 -9.28 -1.48
N SER A 70 1.23 -9.68 -0.76
CA SER A 70 1.52 -11.09 -0.46
C SER A 70 2.09 -11.26 0.94
N GLY A 71 2.15 -12.51 1.42
CA GLY A 71 2.70 -12.83 2.74
C GLY A 71 1.65 -13.17 3.80
N PHE A 72 0.35 -12.99 3.53
CA PHE A 72 -0.75 -13.21 4.49
C PHE A 72 -0.67 -14.53 5.27
N CYS A 73 -0.43 -15.66 4.57
CA CYS A 73 -0.30 -16.96 5.22
C CYS A 73 0.89 -17.03 6.20
N ARG A 74 2.01 -16.39 5.85
CA ARG A 74 3.21 -16.36 6.70
C ARG A 74 3.02 -15.40 7.87
N ALA A 75 2.37 -14.27 7.64
CA ALA A 75 2.06 -13.28 8.66
C ALA A 75 1.07 -13.79 9.74
N ARG A 76 0.42 -14.95 9.52
CA ARG A 76 -0.67 -15.51 10.34
C ARG A 76 -1.80 -14.50 10.56
N THR A 77 -2.13 -13.75 9.51
CA THR A 77 -3.24 -12.80 9.55
C THR A 77 -4.58 -13.53 9.65
N PRO A 78 -5.65 -12.86 10.15
CA PRO A 78 -7.01 -13.37 10.05
C PRO A 78 -7.37 -13.77 8.61
N HIS A 79 -8.23 -14.78 8.46
CA HIS A 79 -8.64 -15.30 7.15
C HIS A 79 -9.41 -14.27 6.30
N SER A 80 -10.04 -13.27 6.93
CA SER A 80 -10.77 -12.20 6.23
C SER A 80 -9.85 -11.09 5.70
N LEU A 81 -8.67 -10.92 6.31
CA LEU A 81 -7.77 -9.79 6.04
C LEU A 81 -7.38 -9.64 4.56
N PRO A 82 -7.07 -10.72 3.79
CA PRO A 82 -6.77 -10.58 2.37
C PRO A 82 -7.91 -9.95 1.56
N ALA A 83 -9.17 -10.27 1.90
CA ALA A 83 -10.33 -9.73 1.21
C ALA A 83 -10.58 -8.25 1.58
N GLU A 84 -10.42 -7.91 2.86
CA GLU A 84 -10.50 -6.53 3.36
C GLU A 84 -9.42 -5.64 2.73
N HIS A 85 -8.19 -6.12 2.64
CA HIS A 85 -7.11 -5.40 1.95
C HIS A 85 -7.38 -5.25 0.46
N ALA A 86 -7.89 -6.29 -0.20
CA ALA A 86 -8.26 -6.20 -1.62
C ALA A 86 -9.37 -5.17 -1.87
N GLU A 87 -10.29 -4.97 -0.91
CA GLU A 87 -11.29 -3.90 -0.94
C GLU A 87 -10.66 -2.51 -0.77
N GLY A 88 -9.81 -2.34 0.23
CA GLY A 88 -9.07 -1.09 0.48
C GLY A 88 -8.23 -0.67 -0.73
N TRP A 89 -7.48 -1.61 -1.31
CA TRP A 89 -6.67 -1.33 -2.50
C TRP A 89 -7.51 -0.94 -3.71
N ARG A 90 -8.65 -1.58 -3.95
CA ARG A 90 -9.57 -1.16 -5.02
C ARG A 90 -10.08 0.26 -4.82
N TYR A 91 -10.41 0.64 -3.59
CA TYR A 91 -10.80 2.02 -3.27
C TYR A 91 -9.67 3.01 -3.56
N HIS A 92 -8.45 2.74 -3.10
CA HIS A 92 -7.30 3.62 -3.32
C HIS A 92 -6.92 3.74 -4.80
N LEU A 93 -6.92 2.64 -5.55
CA LEU A 93 -6.64 2.65 -6.99
C LEU A 93 -7.71 3.42 -7.79
N ALA A 94 -8.99 3.28 -7.43
CA ALA A 94 -10.06 4.07 -8.04
C ALA A 94 -9.88 5.57 -7.77
N ARG A 95 -9.48 5.94 -6.54
CA ARG A 95 -9.19 7.34 -6.19
C ARG A 95 -7.96 7.87 -6.94
N LEU A 96 -6.90 7.07 -7.07
CA LEU A 96 -5.71 7.41 -7.86
C LEU A 96 -6.08 7.65 -9.32
N LYS A 97 -6.88 6.78 -9.93
CA LYS A 97 -7.36 6.93 -11.31
C LYS A 97 -8.06 8.28 -11.51
N ARG A 98 -9.04 8.61 -10.64
CA ARG A 98 -9.79 9.88 -10.73
C ARG A 98 -8.86 11.10 -10.64
N MET A 99 -7.93 11.11 -9.68
CA MET A 99 -6.97 12.20 -9.54
C MET A 99 -6.07 12.35 -10.77
N SER A 100 -5.60 11.24 -11.34
CA SER A 100 -4.77 11.24 -12.56
C SER A 100 -5.53 11.71 -13.80
N GLU A 101 -6.85 11.50 -13.84
CA GLU A 101 -7.74 11.95 -14.92
C GLU A 101 -8.22 13.41 -14.74
N GLY A 102 -7.84 14.07 -13.65
CA GLY A 102 -8.18 15.46 -13.37
C GLY A 102 -9.56 15.67 -12.73
N GLU A 103 -10.20 14.60 -12.23
CA GLU A 103 -11.41 14.73 -11.43
C GLU A 103 -11.06 15.19 -10.00
N ALA A 104 -11.67 16.29 -9.54
CA ALA A 104 -11.52 16.76 -8.18
C ALA A 104 -12.10 15.72 -7.20
N VAL A 105 -11.28 15.19 -6.31
CA VAL A 105 -11.73 14.33 -5.22
C VAL A 105 -12.04 15.25 -4.03
N ASP A 106 -13.32 15.37 -3.67
CA ASP A 106 -13.70 16.03 -2.42
C ASP A 106 -13.00 15.33 -1.25
N PHE A 107 -12.21 16.09 -0.51
CA PHE A 107 -11.61 15.66 0.74
C PHE A 107 -12.64 15.94 1.84
N ASP A 108 -13.42 14.93 2.21
CA ASP A 108 -14.14 14.99 3.48
C ASP A 108 -13.11 15.01 4.62
N ALA A 109 -13.23 16.04 5.46
CA ALA A 109 -12.35 16.42 6.55
C ALA A 109 -12.67 15.73 7.88
#